data_AF-X1Q0G5-F1
#
_entry.id   AF-X1Q0G5-F1
#
_cell.length_a   1.000
_cell.length_b   1.000
_cell.length_c   1.000
_cell.angle_alpha   90.00
_cell.angle_beta   90.00
_cell.angle_gamma   90.00
#
_symmetry.space_group_name_H-M   'P 1'
#
loop_
_entity.id
_entity.type
_entity.pdbx_description
1 polymer ?
#
loop_
_entity_poly.entity_id
_entity_poly.type
_entity_poly.pdbx_seq_one_letter_code
_entity_poly.pdbx_strand_id
1 'polypeptide(L)' 'GVVSVEVRENVLAISTDADLRREVSKAIVQNNYPLIQMKVQEFSLDDVYMKYFREE' A
#
# COMPACT_ATOMS: atom_id res chain seq x y z
N GLY A 1 -11.54 5.87 -3.47
CA GLY A 1 -11.44 6.61 -2.20
C GLY A 1 -10.51 5.91 -1.21
N VAL A 2 -10.18 6.57 -0.10
CA VAL A 2 -9.46 5.96 1.03
C VAL A 2 -10.50 5.34 1.97
N VAL A 3 -10.32 4.07 2.31
CA VAL A 3 -11.21 3.29 3.17
C VAL A 3 -10.70 3.29 4.62
N SER A 4 -9.41 3.05 4.82
CA SER A 4 -8.77 3.05 6.14
C SER A 4 -7.30 3.41 6.05
N VAL A 5 -6.75 3.87 7.18
CA VAL A 5 -5.34 4.23 7.33
C VAL A 5 -4.83 3.67 8.66
N GLU A 6 -3.79 2.86 8.60
CA GLU A 6 -3.07 2.35 9.77
C GLU A 6 -1.63 2.87 9.76
N VAL A 7 -1.18 3.40 10.90
CA VAL A 7 0.20 3.84 11.09
C VAL A 7 0.95 2.74 11.85
N ARG A 8 2.07 2.28 11.29
CA ARG A 8 2.96 1.30 11.93
C ARG A 8 4.40 1.80 11.80
N GLU A 9 4.93 2.38 12.88
CA GLU A 9 6.27 2.98 12.90
C GLU A 9 6.48 3.97 11.74
N ASN A 10 7.27 3.60 10.73
CA ASN A 10 7.58 4.38 9.54
C ASN A 10 6.77 3.96 8.30
N VAL A 11 5.74 3.13 8.48
CA VAL A 11 4.86 2.63 7.41
C VAL A 11 3.44 3.17 7.60
N LEU A 12 2.87 3.66 6.51
CA LEU A 12 1.45 4.00 6.42
C LEU A 12 0.76 2.97 5.53
N ALA A 13 -0.08 2.11 6.12
CA ALA A 13 -0.88 1.16 5.38
C ALA A 13 -2.24 1.81 5.06
N ILE A 14 -2.48 2.11 3.79
CA ILE A 14 -3.71 2.76 3.30
C ILE A 14 -4.50 1.73 2.51
N SER A 15 -5.73 1.45 2.92
CA SER A 15 -6.66 0.65 2.13
C SER A 15 -7.54 1.57 1.30
N THR A 16 -7.75 1.24 0.03
CA THR A 16 -8.48 2.07 -0.93
C THR A 16 -9.47 1.23 -1.74
N ASP A 17 -10.62 1.80 -2.07
CA ASP A 17 -11.64 1.20 -2.95
C ASP A 17 -11.54 1.73 -4.39
N ALA A 18 -10.54 2.57 -4.66
CA ALA A 18 -10.15 3.00 -5.99
C ALA A 18 -8.62 3.04 -6.10
N ASP A 19 -8.12 3.07 -7.34
CA ASP A 19 -6.71 3.32 -7.59
C ASP A 19 -6.37 4.79 -7.27
N LEU A 20 -5.52 5.00 -6.26
CA LEU A 20 -5.08 6.33 -5.81
C LEU A 20 -3.58 6.57 -6.05
N ARG A 21 -2.91 5.74 -6.87
CA ARG A 21 -1.45 5.82 -7.08
C ARG A 21 -1.00 7.20 -7.57
N ARG A 22 -1.79 7.84 -8.42
CA ARG A 22 -1.49 9.19 -8.95
C ARG A 22 -1.58 10.26 -7.87
N GLU A 23 -2.61 10.19 -7.04
CA GLU A 23 -2.90 11.14 -5.98
C GLU A 23 -1.85 11.01 -4.86
N VAL A 24 -1.50 9.78 -4.48
CA VAL A 24 -0.48 9.49 -3.46
C VAL A 24 0.91 9.95 -3.93
N SER A 25 1.32 9.60 -5.14
CA SER A 25 2.61 10.05 -5.69
C SER A 25 2.70 11.58 -5.77
N LYS A 26 1.63 12.25 -6.20
CA LYS A 26 1.54 13.71 -6.20
C LYS A 26 1.69 14.29 -4.80
N ALA A 27 0.99 13.73 -3.81
CA ALA A 27 1.06 14.21 -2.43
C ALA A 27 2.48 14.09 -1.83
N ILE A 28 3.18 12.98 -2.07
CA ILE A 28 4.56 12.77 -1.60
C ILE A 28 5.49 13.84 -2.18
N VAL A 29 5.48 14.02 -3.51
CA VAL A 29 6.37 14.97 -4.19
C VAL A 29 6.04 16.41 -3.83
N GLN A 30 4.76 16.77 -3.72
CA GLN A 30 4.33 18.12 -3.35
C GLN A 30 4.71 18.50 -1.91
N ASN A 31 4.91 17.52 -1.03
CA ASN A 31 5.41 17.74 0.33
C ASN A 31 6.94 17.64 0.42
N ASN A 32 7.64 17.75 -0.72
CA ASN A 32 9.10 17.81 -0.80
C ASN A 32 9.81 16.52 -0.34
N TYR A 33 9.14 15.37 -0.46
CA TYR A 33 9.72 14.05 -0.23
C TYR A 33 10.06 13.37 -1.56
N PRO A 34 11.23 12.70 -1.67
CA PRO A 34 11.59 11.97 -2.87
C PRO A 34 10.77 10.69 -3.00
N LEU A 35 10.04 10.56 -4.11
CA LEU A 35 9.40 9.30 -4.47
C LEU A 35 10.44 8.37 -5.09
N ILE A 36 10.97 7.44 -4.29
CA ILE A 36 12.02 6.51 -4.74
C ILE A 36 11.43 5.44 -5.67
N GLN A 37 10.31 4.84 -5.28
CA GLN A 37 9.70 3.75 -6.03
C GLN A 37 8.20 3.61 -5.74
N MET A 38 7.44 3.17 -6.75
CA MET A 38 6.07 2.72 -6.62
C MET A 38 5.95 1.37 -7.33
N LYS A 39 5.54 0.32 -6.61
CA LYS A 39 5.35 -1.03 -7.16
C LYS A 39 3.89 -1.41 -7.11
N VAL A 40 3.41 -2.10 -8.13
CA VAL A 40 2.18 -2.88 -8.06
C VAL A 40 2.58 -4.24 -7.56
N GLN A 41 2.02 -4.65 -6.43
CA GLN A 41 2.18 -6.01 -5.95
C GLN A 41 0.89 -6.76 -6.24
N GLU A 42 0.98 -7.75 -7.12
CA GLU A 42 -0.09 -8.70 -7.35
C GLU A 42 0.12 -9.86 -6.38
N PHE A 43 -0.94 -10.22 -5.66
CA PHE A 43 -0.97 -11.44 -4.86
C PHE A 43 -1.71 -12.50 -5.65
N SER A 44 -1.07 -13.63 -5.86
CA SER A 44 -1.75 -14.83 -6.35
C SER A 44 -2.61 -15.44 -5.24
N LEU A 45 -3.55 -16.31 -5.60
CA LEU A 45 -4.29 -17.10 -4.62
C LEU A 45 -3.36 -17.95 -3.74
N ASP A 46 -2.25 -18.42 -4.31
CA ASP A 46 -1.24 -19.19 -3.57
C ASP A 46 -0.54 -18.30 -2.52
N ASP A 47 -0.22 -17.04 -2.85
CA ASP A 47 0.35 -16.08 -1.88
C ASP A 47 -0.59 -15.81 -0.71
N VAL A 48 -1.89 -15.69 -1.01
CA VAL A 48 -2.93 -15.51 0.01
C VAL A 48 -3.08 -16.78 0.85
N TYR A 49 -3.13 -17.96 0.24
CA TYR A 49 -3.26 -19.24 0.93
C TYR A 49 -2.09 -19.51 1.87
N MET A 50 -0.86 -19.27 1.41
CA MET A 50 0.35 -19.47 2.23
C MET A 50 0.41 -18.52 3.43
N LYS A 51 -0.16 -17.31 3.34
CA LYS A 51 -0.22 -16.40 4.48
C LYS A 51 -1.09 -16.95 5.61
N TYR A 52 -2.27 -17.48 5.28
CA TYR A 52 -3.18 -18.07 6.27
C TYR A 52 -2.71 -19.43 6.79
N PHE A 53 -2.02 -20.22 5.96
CA PHE A 53 -1.51 -21.53 6.35
C PHE A 53 -0.25 -21.45 7.24
N ARG A 54 0.50 -20.34 7.18
CA ARG A 54 1.68 -20.10 8.04
C ARG A 54 1.33 -19.44 9.38
N GLU A 55 0.06 -19.18 9.66
CA GLU A 55 -0.41 -18.70 10.97
C GLU A 55 -0.76 -19.86 11.95
N GLU A 56 -0.20 -21.06 11.74
CA GLU A 56 -0.14 -22.14 12.78
C GLU A 56 1.21 -22.17 13.51
#